data_AF-A0AAE3ZQX2-F1
#
_entry.id   AF-A0AAE3ZQX2-F1
#
_cell.length_a   1.000
_cell.length_b   1.000
_cell.length_c   1.000
_cell.angle_alpha   90.00
_cell.angle_beta   90.00
_cell.angle_gamma   90.00
#
_symmetry.space_group_name_H-M   'P 1'
#
loop_
_entity.id
_entity.type
_entity.pdbx_description
1 polymer ?
#
loop_
_entity_poly.entity_id
_entity_poly.type
_entity_poly.pdbx_seq_one_letter_code
_entity_poly.pdbx_strand_id
1 'polypeptide(L)'
;MTENVTGDDPREPHRAAVAIRPVRKETTVSDNAEMIIRFHPVGGEDVSVLTSDFSGPDEAIEAITRALDERRTLVLTRARYDRAADENAVLINLANVVSVRVAGQDSAASGQYL
;
A
#
# COMPACT_ATOMS: atom_id res chain seq x y z
N MET A 1 -49.32 -37.22 48.00
CA MET A 1 -48.60 -38.39 47.48
C MET A 1 -48.75 -38.36 45.97
N THR A 2 -47.69 -38.74 45.25
CA THR A 2 -47.40 -38.68 43.80
C THR A 2 -46.77 -37.40 43.25
N GLU A 3 -45.53 -37.64 42.78
CA GLU A 3 -44.51 -36.81 42.16
C GLU A 3 -44.91 -36.31 40.76
N ASN A 4 -44.24 -35.27 40.27
CA ASN A 4 -43.37 -35.41 39.09
C ASN A 4 -42.51 -34.16 38.86
N VAL A 5 -41.22 -34.42 38.70
CA VAL A 5 -40.13 -33.49 38.40
C VAL A 5 -39.82 -33.60 36.91
N THR A 6 -39.70 -32.48 36.19
CA THR A 6 -38.95 -32.27 34.93
C THR A 6 -39.14 -30.78 34.63
N GLY A 7 -38.17 -29.87 34.73
CA GLY A 7 -36.80 -29.88 34.25
C GLY A 7 -36.70 -28.72 33.26
N ASP A 8 -36.13 -27.58 33.67
CA ASP A 8 -35.66 -26.56 32.73
C ASP A 8 -34.47 -25.80 33.37
N ASP A 9 -33.33 -25.90 32.70
CA ASP A 9 -31.99 -25.44 33.08
C ASP A 9 -31.92 -23.89 33.10
N PRO A 10 -31.28 -23.25 34.08
CA PRO A 10 -31.21 -21.80 34.15
C PRO A 10 -29.99 -21.30 33.37
N ARG A 11 -30.18 -20.73 32.18
CA ARG A 11 -29.13 -19.95 31.51
C ARG A 11 -29.65 -18.61 31.01
N GLU A 12 -28.80 -17.65 31.36
CA GLU A 12 -28.97 -16.20 31.37
C GLU A 12 -29.34 -15.54 30.04
N PRO A 13 -29.82 -14.27 30.13
CA PRO A 13 -30.19 -13.44 29.00
C PRO A 13 -28.94 -12.87 28.30
N HIS A 14 -29.15 -12.00 27.32
CA HIS A 14 -28.17 -11.20 26.56
C HIS A 14 -27.76 -11.76 25.19
N ARG A 15 -28.61 -11.49 24.19
CA ARG A 15 -28.11 -11.12 22.86
C ARG A 15 -28.33 -9.63 22.64
N ALA A 16 -27.41 -8.83 23.18
CA ALA A 16 -27.20 -7.48 22.67
C ALA A 16 -26.62 -7.61 21.26
N ALA A 17 -27.31 -7.09 20.26
CA ALA A 17 -26.77 -6.96 18.92
C ALA A 17 -25.58 -5.99 18.98
N VAL A 18 -24.36 -6.52 18.87
CA VAL A 18 -23.16 -5.72 18.68
C VAL A 18 -23.25 -5.13 17.28
N ALA A 19 -23.68 -3.87 17.20
CA ALA A 19 -23.46 -3.05 16.02
C ALA A 19 -21.95 -2.83 15.91
N ILE A 20 -21.31 -3.61 15.03
CA ILE A 20 -19.92 -3.37 14.65
C ILE A 20 -19.91 -2.05 13.87
N ARG A 21 -19.62 -0.95 14.56
CA ARG A 21 -19.31 0.32 13.89
C ARG A 21 -18.06 0.03 13.04
N PRO A 22 -18.07 0.29 11.73
CA PRO A 22 -16.81 0.29 11.00
C PRO A 22 -15.95 1.38 11.62
N VAL A 23 -14.79 1.00 12.17
CA VAL A 23 -13.72 1.95 12.43
C VAL A 23 -13.41 2.55 11.07
N ARG A 24 -13.88 3.77 10.84
CA ARG A 24 -13.30 4.59 9.78
C ARG A 24 -11.84 4.70 10.17
N LYS A 25 -10.96 3.97 9.47
CA LYS A 25 -9.56 4.33 9.45
C LYS A 25 -9.57 5.72 8.86
N GLU A 26 -9.44 6.71 9.73
CA GLU A 26 -9.09 8.05 9.32
C GLU A 26 -7.76 7.84 8.61
N THR A 27 -7.79 7.89 7.28
CA THR A 27 -6.59 7.96 6.47
C THR A 27 -5.96 9.27 6.91
N THR A 28 -5.05 9.19 7.88
CA THR A 28 -4.12 10.29 8.14
C THR A 28 -3.48 10.55 6.81
N VAL A 29 -3.93 11.60 6.14
CA VAL A 29 -3.30 12.09 4.91
C VAL A 29 -1.92 12.53 5.37
N SER A 30 -0.94 11.65 5.27
CA SER A 30 0.44 12.02 5.52
C SER A 30 0.79 13.06 4.46
N ASP A 31 1.15 14.27 4.91
CA ASP A 31 1.60 15.42 4.11
C ASP A 31 3.01 15.19 3.53
N ASN A 32 3.26 13.95 3.11
CA ASN A 32 4.52 13.56 2.53
C ASN A 32 4.68 14.29 1.20
N ALA A 33 5.87 14.83 0.97
CA ALA A 33 6.22 15.42 -0.31
C ALA A 33 6.08 14.36 -1.42
N GLU A 34 5.49 14.76 -2.54
CA GLU A 34 5.35 13.90 -3.70
C GLU A 34 6.72 13.56 -4.29
N MET A 35 6.94 12.28 -4.59
CA MET A 35 8.18 11.77 -5.15
C MET A 35 7.92 11.07 -6.47
N ILE A 36 8.92 11.10 -7.36
CA ILE A 36 8.90 10.40 -8.64
C ILE A 36 9.78 9.17 -8.51
N ILE A 37 9.20 8.00 -8.82
CA ILE A 37 9.94 6.76 -8.98
C ILE A 37 9.84 6.36 -10.45
N ARG A 38 10.99 6.25 -11.13
CA ARG A 38 11.08 5.77 -12.51
C ARG A 38 11.69 4.38 -12.53
N PHE A 39 10.97 3.44 -13.12
CA PHE A 39 11.40 2.07 -13.34
C PHE A 39 11.83 1.92 -14.80
N HIS A 40 13.00 1.34 -15.00
CA HIS A 40 13.55 1.01 -16.31
C HIS A 40 13.41 -0.50 -16.53
N PRO A 41 12.37 -0.97 -17.23
CA PRO A 41 12.22 -2.39 -17.50
C PRO A 41 13.20 -2.89 -18.57
N VAL A 42 13.45 -4.20 -18.62
CA VAL A 42 14.23 -4.87 -19.67
C VAL A 42 13.64 -4.62 -21.07
N GLY A 43 12.34 -4.36 -21.16
CA GLY A 43 11.68 -3.99 -22.41
C GLY A 43 10.39 -3.20 -22.18
N GLY A 44 9.99 -2.43 -23.19
CA GLY A 44 8.87 -1.50 -23.11
C GLY A 44 9.31 -0.06 -22.81
N GLU A 45 8.34 0.78 -22.47
CA GLU A 45 8.58 2.16 -22.04
C GLU A 45 8.91 2.22 -20.54
N ASP A 46 9.75 3.19 -20.15
CA ASP A 46 9.99 3.50 -18.75
C ASP A 46 8.67 3.81 -18.03
N VAL A 47 8.52 3.29 -16.82
CA VAL A 47 7.32 3.52 -16.02
C VAL A 47 7.66 4.56 -14.94
N SER A 48 7.02 5.72 -15.01
CA SER A 48 7.10 6.75 -13.97
C SER A 48 5.83 6.81 -13.14
N VAL A 49 6.01 6.73 -11.81
CA VAL A 49 4.94 6.91 -10.83
C VAL A 49 5.27 8.08 -9.91
N LEU A 50 4.27 8.92 -9.68
CA LEU A 50 4.24 9.92 -8.62
C LEU A 50 3.63 9.25 -7.38
N THR A 51 4.28 9.35 -6.23
CA THR A 51 3.80 8.75 -4.98
C THR A 51 4.07 9.64 -3.78
N SER A 52 3.16 9.63 -2.81
CA SER A 52 3.34 10.21 -1.49
C SER A 52 3.55 9.16 -0.40
N ASP A 53 3.64 7.86 -0.75
CA ASP A 53 3.71 6.74 0.21
C ASP A 53 4.92 6.83 1.17
N PHE A 54 5.98 7.54 0.81
CA PHE A 54 7.22 7.65 1.58
C PHE A 54 7.45 9.06 2.10
N SER A 55 8.10 9.18 3.25
CA SER A 55 8.46 10.45 3.87
C SER A 55 9.68 11.09 3.20
N GLY A 56 10.45 10.33 2.42
CA GLY A 56 11.59 10.81 1.65
C GLY A 56 12.31 9.72 0.83
N PRO A 57 13.35 10.11 0.07
CA PRO A 57 14.12 9.22 -0.81
C PRO A 57 14.67 7.97 -0.12
N ASP A 58 15.23 8.11 1.08
CA ASP A 58 15.87 6.98 1.77
C ASP A 58 14.89 5.87 2.13
N GLU A 59 13.69 6.25 2.63
CA GLU A 59 12.61 5.30 2.94
C GLU A 59 12.12 4.57 1.68
N ALA A 60 11.97 5.30 0.58
CA ALA A 60 11.60 4.72 -0.71
C ALA A 60 12.65 3.72 -1.21
N ILE A 61 13.94 4.09 -1.13
CA ILE A 61 15.06 3.23 -1.54
C ILE A 61 15.09 1.95 -0.70
N GLU A 62 14.92 2.06 0.62
CA GLU A 62 14.87 0.89 1.50
C GLU A 62 13.71 -0.04 1.13
N ALA A 63 12.51 0.51 0.91
CA ALA A 63 11.34 -0.26 0.54
C ALA A 63 11.50 -0.97 -0.82
N ILE A 64 12.06 -0.28 -1.82
CA ILE A 64 12.34 -0.86 -3.15
C ILE A 64 13.39 -1.96 -3.05
N THR A 65 14.49 -1.71 -2.31
CA THR A 65 15.57 -2.68 -2.12
C THR A 65 15.05 -3.93 -1.43
N ARG A 66 14.25 -3.77 -0.37
CA ARG A 66 13.61 -4.89 0.32
C ARG A 66 12.68 -5.68 -0.61
N ALA A 67 11.90 -5.00 -1.45
CA ALA A 67 11.04 -5.68 -2.42
C ALA A 67 11.86 -6.47 -3.47
N LEU A 68 13.00 -5.95 -3.92
CA LEU A 68 13.94 -6.64 -4.81
C LEU A 68 14.55 -7.88 -4.13
N ASP A 69 15.12 -7.70 -2.95
CA ASP A 69 15.82 -8.75 -2.20
C ASP A 69 14.89 -9.91 -1.84
N GLU A 70 13.68 -9.58 -1.41
CA GLU A 70 12.65 -10.56 -1.07
C GLU A 70 11.87 -11.08 -2.29
N ARG A 71 12.16 -10.58 -3.49
CA ARG A 71 11.43 -10.90 -4.74
C ARG A 71 9.93 -10.72 -4.61
N ARG A 72 9.50 -9.65 -3.92
CA ARG A 72 8.09 -9.29 -3.70
C ARG A 72 7.66 -8.19 -4.66
N THR A 73 6.35 -8.09 -4.83
CA THR A 73 5.72 -6.92 -5.46
C THR A 73 5.92 -5.69 -4.59
N LEU A 74 6.38 -4.59 -5.20
CA LEU A 74 6.33 -3.28 -4.56
C LEU A 74 4.89 -2.76 -4.64
N VAL A 75 4.34 -2.38 -3.49
CA VAL A 75 2.97 -1.88 -3.38
C VAL A 75 3.03 -0.41 -2.99
N LEU A 76 2.45 0.45 -3.83
CA LEU A 76 2.23 1.86 -3.55
C LEU A 76 0.73 2.07 -3.39
N THR A 77 0.30 2.72 -2.32
CA THR A 77 -1.12 2.89 -2.00
C THR A 77 -1.65 4.28 -2.32
N ARG A 78 -0.74 5.24 -2.47
CA ARG A 78 -1.00 6.64 -2.81
C ARG A 78 -0.09 7.05 -3.96
N ALA A 79 -0.35 6.46 -5.13
CA ALA A 79 0.45 6.69 -6.32
C ALA A 79 -0.39 6.92 -7.57
N ARG A 80 0.16 7.64 -8.54
CA ARG A 80 -0.46 7.80 -9.86
C ARG A 80 0.60 7.77 -10.94
N TYR A 81 0.23 7.30 -12.12
CA TYR A 81 1.09 7.50 -13.29
C TYR A 81 1.19 9.00 -13.56
N ASP A 82 2.33 9.44 -14.10
CA ASP A 82 2.67 10.85 -14.32
C ASP A 82 1.50 11.70 -14.88
N ARG A 83 0.73 11.13 -15.82
CA ARG A 83 -0.39 11.80 -16.51
C ARG A 83 -1.78 11.53 -15.92
N ALA A 84 -1.90 10.73 -14.86
CA ALA A 84 -3.19 10.41 -14.25
C ALA A 84 -3.61 11.51 -13.27
N ALA A 85 -4.92 11.79 -13.19
CA ALA A 85 -5.47 12.81 -12.31
C ALA A 85 -5.69 12.32 -10.87
N ASP A 86 -6.00 11.02 -10.71
CA ASP A 86 -6.38 10.44 -9.43
C ASP A 86 -5.29 9.54 -8.83
N GLU A 87 -5.15 9.59 -7.51
CA GLU A 87 -4.35 8.63 -6.75
C GLU A 87 -5.00 7.24 -6.78
N ASN A 88 -4.16 6.22 -6.95
CA ASN A 88 -4.52 4.83 -7.05
C ASN A 88 -3.52 3.96 -6.27
N ALA A 89 -3.92 2.72 -5.99
CA ALA A 89 -2.97 1.69 -5.61
C ALA A 89 -2.24 1.19 -6.87
N VAL A 90 -0.92 1.20 -6.86
CA VAL A 90 -0.06 0.71 -7.95
C VAL A 90 0.79 -0.44 -7.43
N LEU A 91 0.69 -1.59 -8.09
CA LEU A 91 1.45 -2.80 -7.77
C LEU A 91 2.49 -3.02 -8.87
N ILE A 92 3.76 -3.08 -8.49
CA ILE A 92 4.88 -3.19 -9.43
C ILE A 92 5.64 -4.48 -9.17
N ASN A 93 5.70 -5.36 -10.17
CA ASN A 93 6.60 -6.49 -10.17
C ASN A 93 7.99 -6.04 -10.63
N LEU A 94 9.00 -6.22 -9.79
CA LEU A 94 10.37 -5.78 -10.07
C LEU A 94 11.22 -6.83 -10.81
N ALA A 95 10.68 -8.00 -11.15
CA ALA A 95 11.43 -9.11 -11.75
C ALA A 95 12.11 -8.78 -13.09
N ASN A 96 11.59 -7.81 -13.85
CA ASN A 96 12.14 -7.40 -15.15
C ASN A 96 12.57 -5.92 -15.14
N VAL A 97 12.94 -5.38 -13.99
CA VAL A 97 13.43 -4.00 -13.85
C VAL A 97 14.95 -4.02 -13.74
N VAL A 98 15.66 -3.28 -14.60
CA VAL A 98 17.13 -3.21 -14.63
C VAL A 98 17.70 -2.09 -13.78
N SER A 99 16.96 -0.98 -13.65
CA SER A 99 17.33 0.13 -12.78
C SER A 99 16.09 0.88 -12.30
N VAL A 100 16.23 1.52 -11.15
CA VAL A 100 15.19 2.36 -10.53
C VAL A 100 15.82 3.69 -10.15
N ARG A 101 15.17 4.78 -10.54
CA ARG A 101 15.53 6.14 -10.12
C ARG A 101 14.47 6.66 -9.16
N VAL A 102 14.92 7.19 -8.02
CA VAL A 102 14.07 7.87 -7.03
C VAL A 102 14.45 9.35 -7.03
N ALA A 103 13.48 10.24 -7.19
CA ALA A 103 13.70 11.68 -7.20
C ALA A 103 12.61 12.40 -6.39
N GLY A 104 12.99 13.38 -5.56
CA GLY A 104 12.03 14.18 -4.79
C GLY A 104 11.29 15.24 -5.63
N GLN A 105 11.84 15.63 -6.78
CA GLN A 105 11.19 16.48 -7.80
C GLN A 105 11.73 16.08 -9.17
N ASP A 106 10.98 16.34 -10.25
CA ASP A 106 11.41 16.00 -11.60
C ASP A 106 12.58 16.89 -12.04
N SER A 107 13.81 16.49 -11.69
CA SER A 107 15.00 17.05 -12.33
C SER A 107 15.16 16.37 -13.68
N ALA A 108 14.89 17.13 -14.74
CA ALA A 108 15.01 16.76 -16.16
C ALA A 108 16.45 16.42 -16.63
N ALA A 109 17.30 15.89 -15.75
CA ALA A 109 18.61 15.37 -16.08
C ALA A 109 18.57 13.83 -16.03
N SER A 110 18.08 13.22 -17.11
CA SER A 110 18.27 11.78 -17.36
C SER A 110 19.65 11.61 -17.97
N GLY A 111 20.67 11.34 -17.16
CA GLY A 111 21.99 10.91 -17.64
C GLY A 111 21.91 9.47 -18.12
N GLN A 112 22.32 9.20 -19.37
CA GLN A 112 22.43 7.85 -19.91
C GLN A 112 23.36 7.00 -19.03
N TYR A 113 22.90 5.83 -18.62
CA TYR A 113 23.81 4.75 -18.26
C TYR A 113 24.38 4.20 -19.58
N LEU A 114 25.64 4.57 -19.84
CA LEU A 114 26.52 3.98 -20.85
C LEU A 114 27.41 2.93 -20.18
#